data_AF-A0ABD6D1F5-F1
#
_entry.id   AF-A0ABD6D1F5-F1
#
_cell.length_a   1.000
_cell.length_b   1.000
_cell.length_c   1.000
_cell.angle_alpha   90.00
_cell.angle_beta   90.00
_cell.angle_gamma   90.00
#
_symmetry.space_group_name_H-M   'P 1'
#
loop_
_entity.id
_entity.type
_entity.pdbx_description
1 polymer ?
#
loop_
_entity_poly.entity_id
_entity_poly.type
_entity_poly.pdbx_seq_one_letter_code
_entity_poly.pdbx_strand_id
1 'polypeptide(L)'
;MSETEPPGDVLDRDTITGNDIANWLNANGPEWVLKFEPLGDDTEYLGFVDGRFKRAADDEIIPIALDYFSELAERARKVESVAVEDSPFATDDDDAEAT
;
A
#
# COMPACT_ATOMS: atom_id res chain seq x y z
N MET A 1 12.42 -15.55 7.64
CA MET A 1 11.82 -14.81 6.51
C MET A 1 12.96 -14.07 5.85
N SER A 2 13.20 -14.26 4.56
CA SER A 2 14.28 -13.54 3.86
C SER A 2 13.99 -12.05 3.93
N GLU A 3 14.98 -11.25 4.33
CA GLU A 3 15.00 -9.80 4.12
C GLU A 3 14.95 -9.55 2.61
N THR A 4 13.77 -9.62 2.01
CA THR A 4 13.57 -9.13 0.65
C THR A 4 13.75 -7.62 0.78
N GLU A 5 14.84 -7.07 0.26
CA GLU A 5 15.03 -5.63 0.22
C GLU A 5 13.87 -5.00 -0.57
N PRO A 6 13.36 -3.82 -0.16
CA PRO A 6 12.34 -3.12 -0.91
C PRO A 6 12.86 -2.88 -2.33
N PRO A 7 12.01 -3.01 -3.38
CA PRO A 7 12.43 -2.68 -4.73
C PRO A 7 12.87 -1.21 -4.74
N GLY A 8 14.16 -0.96 -4.99
CA GLY A 8 14.86 0.31 -4.74
C GLY A 8 14.41 1.53 -5.56
N ASP A 9 13.27 1.46 -6.24
CA ASP A 9 12.63 2.55 -6.97
C ASP A 9 11.11 2.41 -6.77
N VAL A 10 10.60 2.95 -5.66
CA VAL A 10 9.22 2.70 -5.19
C VAL A 10 8.19 3.60 -5.89
N LEU A 11 8.53 4.13 -7.06
CA LEU A 11 7.80 5.16 -7.83
C LEU A 11 8.25 6.58 -7.48
N ASP A 12 8.66 7.31 -8.52
CA ASP A 12 9.07 8.70 -8.41
C ASP A 12 7.83 9.60 -8.34
N ARG A 13 7.63 10.29 -7.22
CA ARG A 13 6.48 11.16 -6.98
C ARG A 13 6.22 12.16 -8.11
N ASP A 14 7.26 12.73 -8.72
CA ASP A 14 7.07 13.80 -9.71
C ASP A 14 6.57 13.25 -11.05
N THR A 15 6.61 11.92 -11.25
CA THR A 15 6.19 11.25 -12.49
C THR A 15 5.20 10.11 -12.29
N ILE A 16 4.88 9.76 -11.05
CA ILE A 16 3.99 8.66 -10.70
C ILE A 16 2.60 8.89 -11.29
N THR A 17 2.07 7.87 -11.97
CA THR A 17 0.68 7.84 -12.41
C THR A 17 -0.11 6.77 -11.68
N GLY A 18 -1.44 6.88 -11.68
CA GLY A 18 -2.29 5.85 -11.11
C GLY A 18 -2.07 4.47 -11.73
N ASN A 19 -1.68 4.42 -13.00
CA ASN A 19 -1.33 3.18 -13.69
C ASN A 19 -0.01 2.58 -13.18
N ASP A 20 0.99 3.40 -12.84
CA ASP A 20 2.25 2.91 -12.27
C ASP A 20 2.02 2.31 -10.88
N ILE A 21 1.18 2.95 -10.06
CA ILE A 21 0.76 2.43 -8.75
C ILE A 21 0.08 1.08 -8.90
N ALA A 22 -0.90 0.98 -9.80
CA ALA A 22 -1.62 -0.26 -10.04
C ALA A 22 -0.70 -1.39 -10.53
N ASN A 23 0.21 -1.10 -11.46
CA ASN A 23 1.16 -2.10 -11.96
C ASN A 23 2.15 -2.54 -10.88
N TRP A 24 2.66 -1.60 -10.08
CA TRP A 24 3.57 -1.92 -8.98
C TRP A 24 2.90 -2.81 -7.94
N LEU A 25 1.66 -2.49 -7.55
CA LEU A 25 0.88 -3.29 -6.60
C LEU A 25 0.49 -4.66 -7.17
N ASN A 26 0.25 -4.79 -8.48
CA ASN A 26 0.06 -6.11 -9.08
C ASN A 26 1.33 -6.96 -9.02
N ALA A 27 2.50 -6.35 -9.21
CA ALA A 27 3.77 -7.05 -9.25
C ALA A 27 4.30 -7.42 -7.85
N ASN A 28 4.15 -6.50 -6.88
CA ASN A 28 4.78 -6.60 -5.56
C ASN A 28 3.77 -6.72 -4.41
N GLY A 29 2.48 -6.45 -4.66
CA GLY A 29 1.45 -6.34 -3.63
C GLY A 29 1.17 -7.57 -2.76
N PRO A 30 1.53 -8.81 -3.15
CA PRO A 30 1.48 -9.96 -2.24
C PRO A 30 2.48 -9.88 -1.08
N GLU A 31 3.60 -9.17 -1.24
CA GLU A 31 4.68 -9.07 -0.24
C GLU A 31 4.87 -7.65 0.28
N TRP A 32 4.43 -6.65 -0.49
CA TRP A 32 4.68 -5.24 -0.24
C TRP A 32 3.43 -4.37 -0.30
N VAL A 33 3.46 -3.29 0.47
CA VAL A 33 2.40 -2.28 0.57
C VAL A 33 3.02 -0.93 0.27
N LEU A 34 2.29 -0.09 -0.44
CA LEU A 34 2.69 1.29 -0.68
C LEU A 34 2.10 2.20 0.40
N LYS A 35 2.95 2.86 1.15
CA LYS A 35 2.60 3.90 2.11
C LYS A 35 2.62 5.26 1.41
N PHE A 36 1.50 5.95 1.43
CA PHE A 36 1.30 7.27 0.86
C PHE A 36 1.12 8.30 1.96
N GLU A 37 1.97 9.32 1.95
CA GLU A 37 1.85 10.48 2.84
C GLU A 37 1.36 11.67 2.00
N PRO A 38 0.09 12.10 2.11
CA PRO A 38 -0.44 13.28 1.43
C PRO A 38 -0.05 14.61 2.12
N LEU A 39 -0.28 15.75 1.44
CA LEU A 39 -0.08 17.09 2.02
C LEU A 39 -1.29 17.50 2.88
N GLY A 40 -1.24 17.23 4.18
CA GLY A 40 -2.22 17.74 5.15
C GLY A 40 -3.38 16.80 5.46
N ASP A 41 -3.33 15.56 4.97
CA ASP A 41 -4.22 14.45 5.31
C ASP A 41 -3.42 13.34 6.00
N ASP A 42 -4.14 12.35 6.55
CA ASP A 42 -3.55 11.18 7.19
C ASP A 42 -2.84 10.26 6.20
N THR A 43 -1.87 9.50 6.72
CA THR A 43 -1.14 8.51 5.92
C THR A 43 -2.06 7.37 5.51
N GLU A 44 -1.94 6.95 4.26
CA GLU A 44 -2.75 5.88 3.68
C GLU A 44 -1.86 4.74 3.20
N TYR A 45 -2.32 3.51 3.34
CA TYR A 45 -1.60 2.32 2.88
C TYR A 45 -2.38 1.67 1.75
N LEU A 46 -1.72 1.35 0.64
CA LEU A 46 -2.29 0.64 -0.50
C LEU A 46 -1.67 -0.74 -0.64
N GLY A 47 -2.52 -1.76 -0.62
CA GLY A 47 -2.12 -3.16 -0.77
C GLY A 47 -2.92 -3.87 -1.85
N PHE A 48 -2.37 -4.99 -2.34
CA PHE A 48 -3.09 -5.94 -3.18
C PHE A 48 -3.32 -7.23 -2.41
N VAL A 49 -4.48 -7.31 -1.74
CA VAL A 49 -4.80 -8.38 -0.79
C VAL A 49 -6.06 -9.10 -1.28
N ASP A 50 -6.03 -10.44 -1.24
CA ASP A 50 -7.16 -11.28 -1.69
C ASP A 50 -7.54 -11.01 -3.16
N GLY A 51 -6.55 -10.72 -4.01
CA GLY A 51 -6.76 -10.44 -5.43
C GLY A 51 -7.45 -9.10 -5.72
N ARG A 52 -7.50 -8.18 -4.74
CA ARG A 52 -8.13 -6.86 -4.86
C ARG A 52 -7.25 -5.76 -4.31
N PHE A 53 -7.34 -4.59 -4.93
CA PHE A 53 -6.75 -3.38 -4.37
C PHE A 53 -7.55 -2.92 -3.16
N LYS A 54 -6.84 -2.67 -2.07
CA LYS A 54 -7.41 -2.18 -0.83
C LYS A 54 -6.59 -1.00 -0.31
N ARG A 55 -7.28 -0.09 0.35
CA ARG A 55 -6.70 1.03 1.10
C ARG A 55 -6.94 0.81 2.57
N ALA A 56 -5.90 0.97 3.39
CA ALA A 56 -6.03 1.13 4.83
C ALA A 56 -5.83 2.61 5.20
N ALA A 57 -6.84 3.20 5.84
CA ALA A 57 -6.82 4.56 6.39
C ALA A 57 -7.79 4.62 7.56
N ASP A 58 -7.48 5.38 8.61
CA ASP A 58 -8.36 5.57 9.78
C ASP A 58 -8.86 4.24 10.40
N ASP A 59 -7.97 3.25 10.52
CA ASP A 59 -8.28 1.90 11.05
C ASP A 59 -9.23 1.05 10.16
N GLU A 60 -9.63 1.56 9.00
CA GLU A 60 -10.53 0.85 8.07
C GLU A 60 -9.79 0.39 6.82
N ILE A 61 -10.03 -0.87 6.42
CA ILE A 61 -9.54 -1.46 5.18
C ILE A 61 -10.68 -1.58 4.18
N ILE A 62 -10.67 -0.74 3.14
CA ILE A 62 -11.71 -0.70 2.12
C ILE A 62 -11.18 -1.07 0.73
N PRO A 63 -11.98 -1.75 -0.11
CA PRO A 63 -11.64 -1.94 -1.51
C PRO A 63 -11.66 -0.60 -2.24
N ILE A 64 -10.73 -0.40 -3.17
CA ILE A 64 -10.63 0.82 -3.98
C ILE A 64 -10.71 0.49 -5.48
N ALA A 65 -11.19 1.47 -6.24
CA ALA A 65 -11.24 1.40 -7.71
C ALA A 65 -9.94 1.93 -8.33
N LEU A 66 -9.70 1.59 -9.60
CA LEU A 66 -8.51 2.07 -10.33
C LEU A 66 -8.42 3.59 -10.42
N ASP A 67 -9.57 4.28 -10.52
CA ASP A 67 -9.63 5.73 -10.64
C ASP A 67 -9.02 6.44 -9.41
N TYR A 68 -9.13 5.80 -8.24
CA TYR A 68 -8.58 6.29 -6.98
C TYR A 68 -7.05 6.45 -7.02
N PHE A 69 -6.35 5.62 -7.81
CA PHE A 69 -4.90 5.73 -7.92
C PHE A 69 -4.47 7.02 -8.62
N SER A 70 -5.27 7.55 -9.53
CA SER A 70 -5.00 8.83 -10.18
C SER A 70 -5.11 9.97 -9.17
N GLU A 71 -6.19 10.01 -8.40
CA GLU A 71 -6.41 11.03 -7.35
C GLU A 71 -5.28 10.99 -6.31
N LEU A 72 -4.86 9.78 -5.95
CA LEU A 72 -3.84 9.55 -4.95
C LEU A 72 -2.44 9.94 -5.46
N ALA A 73 -2.12 9.68 -6.73
CA ALA A 73 -0.89 10.14 -7.37
C ALA A 73 -0.77 11.68 -7.38
N GLU A 74 -1.88 12.39 -7.63
CA GLU A 74 -1.89 13.86 -7.68
C GLU A 74 -1.63 14.52 -6.31
N ARG A 75 -2.07 13.89 -5.22
CA ARG A 75 -1.92 14.43 -3.86
C ARG A 75 -0.75 13.85 -3.07
N ALA A 76 -0.10 12.79 -3.56
CA ALA A 76 0.99 12.13 -2.88
C ALA A 76 2.17 13.08 -2.67
N ARG A 77 2.56 13.32 -1.41
CA ARG A 77 3.77 14.07 -1.06
C ARG A 77 4.99 13.17 -1.00
N LYS A 78 4.79 11.93 -0.56
CA LYS A 78 5.82 10.91 -0.40
C LYS A 78 5.19 9.53 -0.56
N VAL A 79 5.93 8.65 -1.20
CA VAL A 79 5.54 7.26 -1.45
C VAL A 79 6.70 6.39 -0.96
N GLU A 80 6.39 5.40 -0.13
CA GLU A 80 7.34 4.43 0.41
C GLU A 80 6.77 3.02 0.30
N SER A 81 7.63 2.02 0.31
CA SER A 81 7.23 0.61 0.37
C SER A 81 7.50 0.11 1.77
N VAL A 82 6.52 -0.61 2.30
CA VAL A 82 6.63 -1.32 3.57
C VAL A 82 6.22 -2.77 3.33
N ALA A 83 6.79 -3.69 4.11
CA ALA A 83 6.39 -5.10 4.04
C ALA A 83 4.92 -5.23 4.46
N VAL A 84 4.19 -6.19 3.88
CA VAL A 84 2.80 -6.48 4.28
C VAL A 84 2.71 -6.75 5.79
N GLU A 85 3.68 -7.47 6.35
CA GLU A 85 3.77 -7.80 7.78
C GLU A 85 3.95 -6.58 8.70
N ASP A 86 4.50 -5.47 8.20
CA ASP A 86 4.70 -4.22 8.96
C ASP A 86 3.55 -3.20 8.70
N SER A 87 2.51 -3.63 7.99
CA SER A 87 1.43 -2.76 7.53
C SER A 87 0.09 -3.11 8.19
N PRO A 88 -0.94 -2.25 8.06
CA PRO A 88 -2.29 -2.57 8.53
C PRO A 88 -2.92 -3.79 7.84
N PHE A 89 -2.32 -4.28 6.75
CA PHE A 89 -2.74 -5.49 6.05
C PHE A 89 -2.12 -6.76 6.62
N ALA A 90 -1.25 -6.65 7.62
CA ALA A 90 -0.74 -7.80 8.34
C ALA A 90 -1.94 -8.59 8.90
N THR A 91 -2.12 -9.80 8.39
CA THR A 91 -2.90 -10.80 9.11
C THR A 91 -2.03 -11.21 10.28
N ASP A 92 -2.24 -10.58 11.43
CA ASP A 92 -1.76 -11.09 12.71
C ASP A 92 -2.30 -12.53 12.80
N ASP A 93 -1.42 -13.52 12.62
CA ASP A 93 -1.73 -14.93 12.92
C ASP A 93 -1.77 -15.14 14.45
N ASP A 94 -2.08 -14.08 15.20
CA ASP A 94 -2.17 -14.00 16.66
C ASP A 94 -3.65 -13.83 17.11
N ASP A 95 -4.59 -14.41 16.34
CA ASP A 95 -5.77 -15.06 16.96
C ASP A 95 -5.33 -16.40 17.58
N ALA A 96 -4.23 -16.37 18.34
CA ALA A 96 -3.86 -17.43 19.26
C ALA A 96 -4.74 -17.24 20.49
N GLU A 97 -5.96 -17.80 20.39
CA GLU A 97 -6.93 -18.07 21.45
C GLU A 97 -6.55 -17.53 22.84
N ALA A 98 -7.16 -16.41 23.24
CA ALA A 98 -7.26 -16.08 24.66
C ALA A 98 -8.19 -17.11 25.34
N THR A 99 -7.62 -18.24 25.76
CA THR A 99 -8.29 -19.23 26.65
C THR A 99 -8.07 -18.89 28.12
#